data_AF-A0AAJ6HW37-F1
#
_entry.id   AF-A0AAJ6HW37-F1
#
_cell.length_a   1.000
_cell.length_b   1.000
_cell.length_c   1.000
_cell.angle_alpha   90.00
_cell.angle_beta   90.00
_cell.angle_gamma   90.00
#
_symmetry.space_group_name_H-M   'P 1'
#
loop_
_entity.id
_entity.type
_entity.pdbx_description
1 polymer ?
#
loop_
_entity_poly.entity_id
_entity_poly.type
_entity_poly.pdbx_seq_one_letter_code
_entity_poly.pdbx_strand_id
1 'polypeptide(L)'
;MAGEPRHVEPSTDVLIRKVDSHLATLRGGLHGPELALAERLARCLRELVVSTAQASAADRGQVRVAVHYFVLRRESRGRLLSMRSLAVAERVVGKVARQLGRADLVAELRPGGTDLDDAQPISNALIN
;
A
#
# COMPACT_ATOMS: atom_id res chain seq x y z
N MET A 1 33.34 28.21 10.02
CA MET A 1 32.39 27.88 8.94
C MET A 1 31.43 26.83 9.49
N ALA A 2 30.19 27.23 9.79
CA ALA A 2 29.19 26.35 10.37
C ALA A 2 28.66 25.41 9.27
N GLY A 3 28.88 24.11 9.42
CA GLY A 3 28.26 23.11 8.56
C GLY A 3 26.76 23.10 8.87
N GLU A 4 25.96 23.53 7.91
CA GLU A 4 24.51 23.33 7.97
C GLU A 4 24.25 21.83 8.18
N PRO A 5 23.38 21.44 9.14
CA PRO A 5 22.93 20.06 9.20
C PRO A 5 22.17 19.81 7.91
N ARG A 6 22.84 19.19 6.93
CA ARG A 6 22.17 18.62 5.76
C ARG A 6 21.09 17.71 6.34
N HIS A 7 19.84 18.16 6.25
CA HIS A 7 18.68 17.42 6.70
C HIS A 7 18.60 16.20 5.78
N VAL A 8 19.36 15.16 6.14
CA VAL A 8 19.26 13.84 5.52
C VAL A 8 17.94 13.30 6.04
N GLU A 9 16.87 13.76 5.41
CA GLU A 9 15.54 13.19 5.64
C GLU A 9 15.69 11.68 5.55
N PRO A 10 15.20 10.93 6.55
CA PRO A 10 15.22 9.49 6.50
C PRO A 10 14.68 9.05 5.13
N SER A 11 15.39 8.16 4.43
CA SER A 11 14.99 7.70 3.09
C SER A 11 13.54 7.18 3.07
N THR A 12 13.07 6.71 4.22
CA THR A 12 11.69 6.34 4.59
C THR A 12 10.69 7.50 4.48
N ASP A 13 11.01 8.68 5.02
CA ASP A 13 10.16 9.89 4.98
C ASP A 13 9.91 10.35 3.54
N VAL A 14 10.96 10.28 2.71
CA VAL A 14 10.86 10.64 1.28
C VAL A 14 9.89 9.70 0.54
N LEU A 15 9.84 8.42 0.90
CA LEU A 15 8.91 7.46 0.30
C LEU A 15 7.47 7.71 0.73
N ILE A 16 7.24 8.01 2.02
CA ILE A 16 5.91 8.37 2.53
C ILE A 16 5.39 9.61 1.79
N ARG A 17 6.20 10.67 1.70
CA ARG A 17 5.81 11.89 0.97
C ARG A 17 5.51 11.64 -0.50
N LYS A 18 6.27 10.76 -1.17
CA LYS A 18 6.01 10.37 -2.57
C LYS A 18 4.67 9.65 -2.72
N VAL A 19 4.35 8.74 -1.81
CA VAL A 19 3.07 8.01 -1.79
C VAL A 19 1.92 8.98 -1.55
N ASP A 20 2.02 9.86 -0.55
CA ASP A 20 0.96 10.81 -0.21
C ASP A 20 0.73 11.86 -1.31
N SER A 21 1.80 12.40 -1.89
CA SER A 21 1.70 13.34 -3.02
C SER A 21 1.06 12.68 -4.23
N HIS A 22 1.40 11.41 -4.48
CA HIS A 22 0.78 10.67 -5.57
C HIS A 22 -0.71 10.44 -5.29
N LEU A 23 -1.06 10.00 -4.08
CA LEU A 23 -2.45 9.77 -3.68
C LEU A 23 -3.30 11.05 -3.79
N ALA A 24 -2.77 12.20 -3.39
CA ALA A 24 -3.44 13.49 -3.56
C ALA A 24 -3.76 13.79 -5.04
N THR A 25 -2.84 13.45 -5.94
CA THR A 25 -3.07 13.55 -7.39
C THR A 25 -4.14 12.55 -7.87
N LEU A 26 -4.13 11.31 -7.35
CA LEU A 26 -5.13 10.29 -7.67
C LEU A 26 -6.53 10.74 -7.26
N ARG A 27 -6.68 11.34 -6.08
CA ARG A 27 -7.95 11.88 -5.56
C ARG A 27 -8.56 12.95 -6.46
N GLY A 28 -7.73 13.71 -7.19
CA GLY A 28 -8.21 14.70 -8.15
C GLY A 28 -8.67 14.13 -9.50
N GLY A 29 -8.34 12.87 -9.82
CA GLY A 29 -8.58 12.29 -11.15
C GLY A 29 -9.25 10.91 -11.19
N LEU A 30 -9.33 10.20 -10.08
CA LEU A 30 -9.99 8.90 -9.93
C LEU A 30 -11.21 9.01 -9.01
N HIS A 31 -12.22 8.18 -9.27
CA HIS A 31 -13.45 8.13 -8.49
C HIS A 31 -13.89 6.69 -8.26
N GLY A 32 -14.70 6.46 -7.23
CA GLY A 32 -15.30 5.16 -6.95
C GLY A 32 -14.26 4.06 -6.62
N PRO A 33 -14.42 2.84 -7.17
CA PRO A 33 -13.63 1.67 -6.73
C PRO A 33 -12.13 1.80 -7.03
N GLU A 34 -11.75 2.54 -8.08
CA GLU A 34 -10.35 2.79 -8.43
C GLU A 34 -9.65 3.67 -7.38
N LEU A 35 -10.36 4.69 -6.88
CA LEU A 35 -9.84 5.55 -5.81
C LEU A 35 -9.70 4.75 -4.51
N ALA A 36 -10.70 3.94 -4.17
CA ALA A 36 -10.66 3.12 -2.96
C ALA A 36 -9.47 2.13 -2.98
N LEU A 37 -9.18 1.50 -4.13
CA LEU A 37 -8.01 0.63 -4.28
C LEU A 37 -6.70 1.43 -4.14
N ALA A 38 -6.61 2.60 -4.76
CA ALA A 38 -5.45 3.47 -4.62
C ALA A 38 -5.18 3.90 -3.17
N GLU A 39 -6.23 4.22 -2.40
CA GLU A 39 -6.11 4.58 -0.99
C GLU A 39 -5.64 3.41 -0.12
N ARG A 40 -6.14 2.19 -0.37
CA ARG A 40 -5.67 1.00 0.33
C ARG A 40 -4.21 0.68 0.00
N LEU A 41 -3.82 0.79 -1.26
CA LEU A 41 -2.42 0.62 -1.69
C LEU A 41 -1.50 1.65 -1.04
N ALA A 42 -1.91 2.92 -0.99
CA ALA A 42 -1.14 3.96 -0.33
C ALA A 42 -0.98 3.69 1.18
N ARG A 43 -2.04 3.22 1.86
CA ARG A 43 -1.97 2.81 3.27
C ARG A 43 -0.97 1.66 3.47
N CYS A 44 -1.13 0.57 2.71
CA CYS A 44 -0.25 -0.59 2.75
C CYS A 44 1.22 -0.19 2.52
N LEU A 45 1.49 0.66 1.52
CA LEU A 45 2.84 1.16 1.25
C LEU A 45 3.41 1.97 2.41
N ARG A 46 2.64 2.85 3.05
CA ARG A 46 3.12 3.59 4.23
C ARG A 46 3.50 2.65 5.36
N GLU A 47 2.69 1.63 5.61
CA GLU A 47 2.96 0.65 6.66
C GLU A 47 4.18 -0.22 6.34
N LEU A 48 4.37 -0.65 5.08
CA LEU A 48 5.59 -1.32 4.63
C LEU A 48 6.83 -0.43 4.78
N VAL A 49 6.71 0.86 4.45
CA VAL A 49 7.81 1.83 4.59
C VAL A 49 8.20 2.00 6.07
N VAL A 50 7.22 2.17 6.97
CA VAL A 50 7.47 2.31 8.42
C VAL A 50 8.05 1.02 9.01
N SER A 51 7.48 -0.13 8.68
CA SER A 51 7.94 -1.44 9.19
C SER A 51 9.33 -1.82 8.69
N THR A 52 9.76 -1.31 7.52
CA THR A 52 11.11 -1.54 6.98
C THR A 52 12.13 -0.46 7.35
N ALA A 53 11.76 0.53 8.17
CA ALA A 53 12.65 1.64 8.53
C ALA A 53 13.95 1.18 9.23
N GLN A 54 13.87 0.12 10.05
CA GLN A 54 15.00 -0.51 10.74
C GLN A 54 15.43 -1.85 10.11
N ALA A 55 14.86 -2.22 8.96
CA ALA A 55 15.12 -3.48 8.27
C ALA A 55 16.35 -3.38 7.34
N SER A 56 16.67 -4.49 6.66
CA SER A 56 17.84 -4.59 5.78
C SER A 56 17.78 -3.56 4.63
N ALA A 57 18.94 -3.23 4.07
CA ALA A 57 19.00 -2.44 2.83
C ALA A 57 18.27 -3.13 1.67
N ALA A 58 18.23 -4.47 1.65
CA ALA A 58 17.49 -5.26 0.68
C ALA A 58 15.97 -5.01 0.81
N ASP A 59 15.45 -5.08 2.04
CA ASP A 59 14.03 -4.87 2.34
C ASP A 59 13.59 -3.45 1.96
N ARG A 60 14.40 -2.45 2.36
CA ARG A 60 14.18 -1.05 1.97
C ARG A 60 14.24 -0.86 0.45
N GLY A 61 15.09 -1.62 -0.26
CA GLY A 61 15.16 -1.66 -1.71
C GLY A 61 13.89 -2.21 -2.36
N GLN A 62 13.33 -3.29 -1.83
CA GLN A 62 12.06 -3.86 -2.30
C GLN A 62 10.90 -2.89 -2.12
N VAL A 63 10.81 -2.22 -0.97
CA VAL A 63 9.78 -1.20 -0.71
C VAL A 63 9.94 -0.01 -1.65
N ARG A 64 11.17 0.45 -1.92
CA ARG A 64 11.44 1.50 -2.92
C ARG A 64 10.91 1.12 -4.31
N VAL A 65 11.11 -0.12 -4.74
CA VAL A 65 10.57 -0.61 -6.02
C VAL A 65 9.05 -0.60 -6.00
N ALA A 66 8.41 -1.07 -4.92
CA ALA A 66 6.95 -1.04 -4.81
C ALA A 66 6.38 0.38 -4.90
N VAL A 67 6.97 1.34 -4.18
CA VAL A 67 6.62 2.77 -4.25
C VAL A 67 6.85 3.31 -5.67
N HIS A 68 7.95 2.93 -6.33
CA HIS A 68 8.23 3.36 -7.69
C HIS A 68 7.13 2.91 -8.68
N TYR A 69 6.70 1.65 -8.63
CA TYR A 69 5.61 1.13 -9.45
C TYR A 69 4.28 1.86 -9.19
N PHE A 70 4.00 2.22 -7.94
CA PHE A 70 2.80 3.00 -7.59
C PHE A 70 2.86 4.43 -8.13
N VAL A 71 4.03 5.08 -8.09
CA VAL A 71 4.21 6.50 -8.47
C VAL A 71 4.42 6.70 -9.99
N LEU A 72 4.78 5.66 -10.75
CA LEU A 72 5.06 5.68 -12.21
C LEU A 72 3.91 6.22 -13.08
N ARG A 73 2.70 6.39 -12.53
CA ARG A 73 1.50 6.91 -13.22
C ARG A 73 1.69 8.29 -13.87
N ARG A 74 2.73 9.07 -13.56
CA ARG A 74 2.95 10.38 -14.19
C ARG A 74 3.21 10.30 -15.71
N GLU A 75 3.77 9.20 -16.23
CA GLU A 75 4.22 9.17 -17.63
C GLU A 75 3.22 8.58 -18.63
N SER A 76 2.24 7.80 -18.18
CA SER A 76 1.30 7.12 -19.09
C SER A 76 -0.08 7.81 -19.12
N ARG A 77 -0.20 8.88 -19.90
CA ARG A 77 -1.43 9.68 -20.11
C ARG A 77 -2.55 8.88 -20.84
N GLY A 78 -3.21 7.95 -20.15
CA GLY A 78 -4.40 7.27 -20.67
C GLY A 78 -5.27 6.66 -19.57
N ARG A 79 -6.55 7.03 -19.50
CA ARG A 79 -7.52 6.58 -18.49
C ARG A 79 -7.67 5.05 -18.44
N LEU A 80 -7.58 4.37 -19.59
CA LEU A 80 -7.61 2.90 -19.70
C LEU A 80 -6.33 2.20 -19.23
N LEU A 81 -5.17 2.90 -19.26
CA LEU A 81 -3.92 2.40 -18.69
C LEU A 81 -3.91 2.50 -17.16
N SER A 82 -4.82 3.30 -16.58
CA SER A 82 -4.91 3.53 -15.13
C SER A 82 -5.30 2.28 -14.35
N MET A 83 -6.30 1.51 -14.79
CA MET A 83 -6.71 0.27 -14.12
C MET A 83 -5.65 -0.84 -14.24
N ARG A 84 -5.07 -1.01 -15.44
CA ARG A 84 -3.99 -2.00 -15.66
C ARG A 84 -2.75 -1.65 -14.82
N SER A 85 -2.40 -0.37 -14.72
CA SER A 85 -1.30 0.10 -13.89
C SER A 85 -1.58 -0.12 -12.41
N LEU A 86 -2.81 0.11 -11.94
CA LEU A 86 -3.18 -0.10 -10.54
C LEU A 86 -3.18 -1.59 -10.15
N ALA A 87 -3.63 -2.47 -11.05
CA ALA A 87 -3.55 -3.93 -10.85
C ALA A 87 -2.09 -4.44 -10.83
N VAL A 88 -1.20 -3.83 -11.61
CA VAL A 88 0.24 -4.13 -11.55
C VAL A 88 0.83 -3.65 -10.22
N ALA A 89 0.49 -2.43 -9.79
CA ALA A 89 0.91 -1.91 -8.49
C ALA A 89 0.41 -2.81 -7.35
N GLU A 90 -0.84 -3.25 -7.37
CA GLU A 90 -1.41 -4.19 -6.40
C GLU A 90 -0.63 -5.51 -6.37
N ARG A 91 -0.33 -6.10 -7.52
CA ARG A 91 0.46 -7.35 -7.59
C ARG A 91 1.86 -7.17 -7.02
N VAL A 92 2.53 -6.05 -7.33
CA VAL A 92 3.89 -5.75 -6.86
C VAL A 92 3.88 -5.50 -5.35
N VAL A 93 2.97 -4.68 -4.85
CA VAL A 93 2.79 -4.41 -3.42
C VAL A 93 2.49 -5.71 -2.67
N GLY A 94 1.56 -6.52 -3.16
CA GLY A 94 1.24 -7.80 -2.55
C GLY A 94 2.40 -8.81 -2.58
N LYS A 95 3.27 -8.77 -3.60
CA LYS A 95 4.49 -9.57 -3.65
C LYS A 95 5.50 -9.11 -2.59
N VAL A 96 5.76 -7.80 -2.51
CA VAL A 96 6.72 -7.22 -1.55
C VAL A 96 6.25 -7.42 -0.11
N ALA A 97 4.96 -7.19 0.16
CA ALA A 97 4.37 -7.44 1.48
C ALA A 97 4.57 -8.89 1.93
N ARG A 98 4.33 -9.88 1.04
CA ARG A 98 4.60 -11.30 1.34
C ARG A 98 6.09 -11.59 1.57
N GLN A 99 6.99 -10.99 0.79
CA GLN A 99 8.43 -11.16 0.95
C GLN A 99 8.93 -10.60 2.29
N LEU A 100 8.29 -9.56 2.80
CA LEU A 100 8.58 -8.94 4.08
C LEU A 100 7.84 -9.58 5.27
N GLY A 101 7.13 -10.69 5.04
CA GLY A 101 6.33 -11.37 6.08
C GLY A 101 5.07 -10.60 6.51
N ARG A 102 4.69 -9.54 5.79
CA ARG A 102 3.50 -8.71 6.06
C ARG A 102 2.32 -9.11 5.17
N ALA A 103 2.00 -10.40 5.15
CA ALA A 103 0.87 -10.92 4.37
C ALA A 103 -0.49 -10.43 4.91
N ASP A 104 -0.55 -10.02 6.18
CA ASP A 104 -1.68 -9.33 6.83
C ASP A 104 -2.15 -8.12 6.00
N LEU A 105 -1.19 -7.31 5.55
CA LEU A 105 -1.47 -6.10 4.78
C LEU A 105 -2.02 -6.38 3.37
N VAL A 106 -1.84 -7.62 2.87
CA VAL A 106 -2.37 -8.04 1.57
C VAL A 106 -3.82 -8.48 1.66
N ALA A 107 -4.23 -9.06 2.80
CA ALA A 107 -5.62 -9.42 3.04
C ALA A 107 -6.52 -8.16 3.04
N GLU A 108 -6.03 -7.06 3.59
CA GLU A 108 -6.73 -5.77 3.62
C GLU A 108 -6.87 -5.10 2.24
N LEU A 109 -6.04 -5.46 1.25
CA LEU A 109 -6.12 -4.90 -0.11
C LEU A 109 -7.33 -5.43 -0.88
N ARG A 110 -7.77 -6.66 -0.58
CA ARG A 110 -8.89 -7.33 -1.25
C ARG A 110 -10.23 -6.79 -0.69
N PRO A 111 -11.12 -6.23 -1.53
CA PRO A 111 -12.45 -5.86 -1.07
C PRO A 111 -13.24 -7.16 -0.79
N GLY A 112 -13.48 -7.44 0.50
CA GLY A 112 -14.32 -8.55 0.97
C GLY A 112 -13.55 -9.86 1.17
N GLY A 113 -13.42 -10.28 2.42
CA GLY A 113 -12.89 -11.60 2.76
C GLY A 113 -12.29 -11.79 4.16
N THR A 114 -12.56 -10.90 5.11
CA THR A 114 -12.43 -11.25 6.53
C THR A 114 -13.74 -10.89 7.20
N ASP A 115 -14.81 -11.53 6.70
CA ASP A 115 -15.96 -11.82 7.55
C ASP A 115 -15.42 -12.86 8.52
N LEU A 116 -15.11 -12.38 9.72
CA LEU A 116 -14.85 -13.24 10.86
C LEU A 116 -16.08 -14.12 11.03
N ASP A 117 -15.88 -15.39 10.71
CA ASP A 117 -16.32 -16.54 11.47
C ASP A 117 -16.25 -16.25 12.99
N ASP A 118 -17.20 -15.46 13.52
CA ASP A 118 -17.49 -15.34 14.95
C ASP A 118 -18.73 -14.46 15.18
N ALA A 119 -19.90 -15.11 15.25
CA ALA A 119 -21.04 -14.81 16.14
C ALA A 119 -22.39 -15.27 15.55
N GLN A 120 -22.62 -16.58 15.48
CA GLN A 120 -23.96 -17.11 15.76
C GLN A 120 -23.93 -17.81 17.11
N PRO A 121 -24.51 -17.22 18.18
CA PRO A 121 -24.77 -17.98 19.38
C PRO A 121 -25.96 -18.91 19.11
N ILE A 122 -25.70 -20.20 19.30
CA ILE A 122 -26.58 -21.18 19.94
C ILE A 122 -28.03 -21.19 19.44
N SER A 123 -28.38 -22.18 18.63
CA SER A 123 -29.67 -22.85 18.74
C SER A 123 -29.59 -24.26 18.14
N ASN A 124 -28.93 -25.15 18.86
CA ASN A 124 -29.30 -26.55 18.85
C ASN A 124 -29.54 -26.99 20.29
N ALA A 125 -30.81 -27.07 20.68
CA ALA A 125 -31.27 -27.92 21.76
C ALA A 125 -32.76 -28.20 21.53
N LEU A 126 -33.01 -29.25 20.74
CA LEU A 126 -34.09 -30.19 21.01
C LEU A 126 -34.22 -30.41 22.53
N ILE A 127 -35.22 -29.85 23.21
CA ILE A 127 -35.96 -30.49 24.30
C ILE A 127 -37.38 -29.89 24.37
N ASN A 128 -38.35 -30.80 24.29
CA ASN A 128 -39.78 -30.73 24.63
C ASN A 128 -40.78 -30.50 23.49
#